data_AF-A0A378BE97-F1
#
_entry.id   AF-A0A378BE97-F1
#
_cell.length_a   1.000
_cell.length_b   1.000
_cell.length_c   1.000
_cell.angle_alpha   90.00
_cell.angle_beta   90.00
_cell.angle_gamma   90.00
#
_symmetry.space_group_name_H-M   'P 1'
#
loop_
_entity.id
_entity.type
_entity.pdbx_description
1 polymer ?
#
loop_
_entity_poly.entity_id
_entity_poly.type
_entity_poly.pdbx_seq_one_letter_code
_entity_poly.pdbx_strand_id
1 'polypeptide(L)'
;MKHCKIILLVGLLASSASALAEKIGVSMAYFDQNFLTIIRQSIEKEAQARHVDVQFEDARGDTGRQADQVQSFIASGVDAIIVDPVDSASTPQLTKMAQQAKMPLVYVNRTPGDKTLPPGVVFVGSDERESGTLQMGGAGEAGELQRQRRHHDRQSHRRRRAAAYQRCGAGGGPSIRQ
;
A
#
# COMPACT_ATOMS: atom_id res chain seq x y z
N MET A 1 -30.55 -6.37 72.81
CA MET A 1 -29.28 -7.04 72.48
C MET A 1 -29.32 -7.52 71.04
N LYS A 2 -28.42 -6.96 70.22
CA LYS A 2 -27.65 -7.66 69.17
C LYS A 2 -28.42 -8.08 67.90
N HIS A 3 -28.31 -7.30 66.81
CA HIS A 3 -27.44 -7.60 65.65
C HIS A 3 -28.20 -8.44 64.61
N CYS A 4 -28.10 -8.28 63.30
CA CYS A 4 -27.41 -7.35 62.43
C CYS A 4 -28.04 -7.60 61.04
N LYS A 5 -27.87 -6.64 60.14
CA LYS A 5 -28.13 -6.76 58.71
C LYS A 5 -27.47 -8.03 58.14
N ILE A 6 -28.04 -8.61 57.09
CA ILE A 6 -27.36 -8.86 55.80
C ILE A 6 -28.43 -9.27 54.78
N ILE A 7 -28.76 -8.31 53.93
CA ILE A 7 -29.29 -8.50 52.58
C ILE A 7 -28.11 -8.99 51.75
N LEU A 8 -28.20 -10.15 51.10
CA LEU A 8 -27.27 -10.53 50.03
C LEU A 8 -27.99 -11.33 48.96
N LEU A 9 -28.74 -10.61 48.12
CA LEU A 9 -29.19 -11.08 46.82
C LEU A 9 -27.98 -11.03 45.87
N VAL A 10 -27.16 -12.09 45.85
CA VAL A 10 -26.11 -12.23 44.82
C VAL A 10 -26.77 -12.79 43.58
N GLY A 11 -27.26 -11.88 42.74
CA GLY A 11 -27.55 -12.15 41.35
C GLY A 11 -26.26 -12.52 40.63
N LEU A 12 -26.07 -13.80 40.35
CA LEU A 12 -25.10 -14.26 39.36
C LEU A 12 -25.81 -14.29 38.00
N LEU A 13 -26.11 -13.10 37.46
CA LEU A 13 -26.22 -12.97 36.02
C LEU A 13 -24.82 -13.21 35.46
N ALA A 14 -24.59 -14.43 34.99
CA ALA A 14 -23.53 -14.73 34.06
C ALA A 14 -23.78 -13.90 32.79
N SER A 15 -23.29 -12.67 32.80
CA SER A 15 -23.06 -11.91 31.59
C SER A 15 -21.95 -12.63 30.85
N SER A 16 -22.34 -13.59 30.02
CA SER A 16 -21.52 -14.05 28.91
C SER A 16 -21.15 -12.78 28.12
N ALA A 17 -19.93 -12.29 28.32
CA ALA A 17 -19.31 -11.40 27.37
C ALA A 17 -19.17 -12.22 26.10
N SER A 18 -20.22 -12.21 25.26
CA SER A 18 -20.07 -12.60 23.87
C SER A 18 -18.94 -11.73 23.35
N ALA A 19 -17.82 -12.36 23.01
CA ALA A 19 -16.83 -11.76 22.14
C ALA A 19 -17.58 -11.44 20.84
N LEU A 20 -18.13 -10.22 20.75
CA LEU A 20 -18.70 -9.71 19.51
C LEU A 20 -17.51 -9.59 18.57
N ALA A 21 -17.42 -10.50 17.60
CA ALA A 21 -16.46 -10.39 16.52
C ALA A 21 -16.74 -9.05 15.82
N GLU A 22 -15.75 -8.16 15.83
CA GLU A 22 -15.81 -6.90 15.08
C GLU A 22 -16.00 -7.23 13.60
N LYS A 23 -16.97 -6.59 12.94
CA LYS A 23 -17.24 -6.79 11.51
C LYS A 23 -16.74 -5.60 10.71
N ILE A 24 -15.84 -5.84 9.76
CA ILE A 24 -15.24 -4.81 8.92
C ILE A 24 -15.59 -5.05 7.45
N GLY A 25 -16.08 -4.00 6.77
CA GLY A 25 -16.23 -4.00 5.31
C GLY A 25 -14.98 -3.48 4.63
N VAL A 26 -14.48 -4.17 3.59
CA VAL A 26 -13.30 -3.76 2.82
C VAL A 26 -13.67 -3.67 1.35
N SER A 27 -13.74 -2.45 0.80
CA SER A 27 -13.92 -2.24 -0.65
C SER A 27 -12.57 -1.96 -1.30
N MET A 28 -12.21 -2.75 -2.32
CA MET A 28 -10.94 -2.62 -3.03
C MET A 28 -11.15 -2.20 -4.47
N ALA A 29 -10.22 -1.42 -5.03
CA ALA A 29 -10.32 -0.97 -6.42
C ALA A 29 -10.33 -2.15 -7.40
N TYR A 30 -9.45 -3.12 -7.18
CA TYR A 30 -9.33 -4.36 -7.96
C TYR A 30 -8.77 -5.49 -7.09
N PHE A 31 -9.24 -6.72 -7.30
CA PHE A 31 -8.70 -7.91 -6.62
C PHE A 31 -7.48 -8.52 -7.30
N ASP A 32 -7.32 -8.31 -8.61
CA ASP A 32 -6.34 -8.98 -9.45
C ASP A 32 -5.10 -8.12 -9.76
N GLN A 33 -5.05 -6.88 -9.27
CA GLN A 33 -3.80 -6.12 -9.31
C GLN A 33 -2.81 -6.69 -8.30
N ASN A 34 -1.59 -6.97 -8.77
CA ASN A 34 -0.54 -7.66 -7.99
C ASN A 34 -0.30 -7.04 -6.62
N PHE A 35 -0.18 -5.70 -6.54
CA PHE A 35 0.07 -5.03 -5.26
C PHE A 35 -1.15 -5.05 -4.35
N LEU A 36 -2.35 -4.83 -4.90
CA LEU A 36 -3.60 -4.87 -4.14
C LEU A 36 -3.90 -6.28 -3.62
N THR A 37 -3.49 -7.32 -4.33
CA THR A 37 -3.56 -8.71 -3.84
C THR A 37 -2.76 -8.89 -2.56
N ILE A 38 -1.56 -8.32 -2.48
CA ILE A 38 -0.70 -8.38 -1.29
C ILE A 38 -1.37 -7.65 -0.11
N ILE A 39 -1.94 -6.48 -0.37
CA ILE A 39 -2.68 -5.71 0.66
C ILE A 39 -3.86 -6.53 1.17
N ARG A 40 -4.69 -7.08 0.27
CA ARG A 40 -5.86 -7.91 0.62
C ARG A 40 -5.47 -9.09 1.51
N GLN A 41 -4.45 -9.84 1.11
CA GLN A 41 -3.94 -10.98 1.87
C GLN A 41 -3.38 -10.57 3.23
N SER A 42 -2.74 -9.39 3.32
CA SER A 42 -2.22 -8.86 4.58
C SER A 42 -3.35 -8.48 5.54
N ILE A 43 -4.41 -7.84 5.05
CA ILE A 43 -5.61 -7.53 5.84
C ILE A 43 -6.29 -8.82 6.30
N GLU A 44 -6.49 -9.78 5.40
CA GLU A 44 -7.12 -11.07 5.70
C GLU A 44 -6.36 -11.83 6.78
N LYS A 45 -5.02 -11.89 6.66
CA LYS A 45 -4.15 -12.55 7.65
C LYS A 45 -4.26 -11.89 9.03
N GLU A 46 -4.23 -10.56 9.09
CA GLU A 46 -4.30 -9.84 10.37
C GLU A 46 -5.69 -9.97 11.00
N ALA A 47 -6.75 -9.93 10.20
CA ALA A 47 -8.12 -10.13 10.66
C ALA A 47 -8.31 -11.51 11.29
N GLN A 48 -7.80 -12.56 10.64
CA GLN A 48 -7.81 -13.91 11.20
C GLN A 48 -7.06 -14.00 12.53
N ALA A 49 -5.88 -13.38 12.62
CA ALA A 49 -5.09 -13.36 13.85
C ALA A 49 -5.79 -12.63 15.01
N ARG A 50 -6.65 -11.66 14.69
CA ARG A 50 -7.42 -10.86 15.66
C ARG A 50 -8.85 -11.35 15.87
N HIS A 51 -9.28 -12.40 15.18
CA HIS A 51 -10.66 -12.90 15.20
C HIS A 51 -11.71 -11.84 14.79
N VAL A 52 -11.35 -11.01 13.80
CA VAL A 52 -12.23 -10.00 13.19
C VAL A 52 -12.90 -10.60 11.95
N ASP A 53 -14.21 -10.40 11.81
CA ASP A 53 -14.96 -10.79 10.61
C ASP A 53 -14.78 -9.72 9.53
N VAL A 54 -14.39 -10.13 8.32
CA VAL A 54 -14.09 -9.19 7.24
C VAL A 54 -14.81 -9.59 5.96
N GLN A 55 -15.58 -8.64 5.42
CA GLN A 55 -16.23 -8.76 4.12
C GLN A 55 -15.46 -7.97 3.07
N PHE A 56 -14.84 -8.67 2.12
CA PHE A 56 -14.16 -8.04 0.99
C PHE A 56 -15.09 -7.88 -0.21
N GLU A 57 -15.04 -6.72 -0.86
CA GLU A 57 -15.78 -6.41 -2.09
C GLU A 57 -14.84 -5.83 -3.16
N ASP A 58 -15.04 -6.28 -4.41
CA ASP A 58 -14.26 -5.88 -5.58
C ASP A 58 -15.02 -4.83 -6.40
N ALA A 59 -14.48 -3.61 -6.48
CA ALA A 59 -15.07 -2.51 -7.23
C ALA A 59 -14.81 -2.60 -8.74
N ARG A 60 -13.83 -3.39 -9.19
CA ARG A 60 -13.49 -3.57 -10.61
C ARG A 60 -13.24 -2.26 -11.37
N GLY A 61 -12.67 -1.27 -10.68
CA GLY A 61 -12.41 0.04 -11.26
C GLY A 61 -13.62 0.93 -11.46
N ASP A 62 -14.78 0.57 -10.94
CA ASP A 62 -16.01 1.36 -11.08
C ASP A 62 -16.32 2.11 -9.77
N THR A 63 -16.33 3.44 -9.84
CA THR A 63 -16.56 4.31 -8.68
C THR A 63 -18.01 4.27 -8.19
N GLY A 64 -18.99 4.02 -9.08
CA GLY A 64 -20.40 3.87 -8.71
C GLY A 64 -20.62 2.61 -7.90
N ARG A 65 -20.08 1.48 -8.37
CA ARG A 65 -20.05 0.20 -7.67
C ARG A 65 -19.35 0.31 -6.32
N GLN A 66 -18.23 1.03 -6.23
CA GLN A 66 -17.54 1.26 -4.97
C GLN A 66 -18.41 2.04 -3.97
N ALA A 67 -19.14 3.05 -4.44
CA ALA A 67 -20.11 3.77 -3.60
C ALA A 67 -21.25 2.85 -3.13
N ASP A 68 -21.79 2.01 -4.01
CA ASP A 68 -22.86 1.04 -3.66
C ASP A 68 -22.39 0.02 -2.60
N GLN A 69 -21.13 -0.42 -2.69
CA GLN A 69 -20.52 -1.31 -1.69
C GLN A 69 -20.41 -0.63 -0.32
N VAL A 70 -19.91 0.61 -0.28
CA VAL A 70 -19.84 1.40 0.97
C VAL A 70 -21.24 1.60 1.57
N GLN A 71 -22.24 1.92 0.73
CA GLN A 71 -23.63 2.03 1.18
C GLN A 71 -24.15 0.70 1.75
N SER A 72 -23.79 -0.42 1.13
CA SER A 72 -24.19 -1.76 1.57
C SER A 72 -23.55 -2.13 2.90
N PHE A 73 -22.27 -1.79 3.12
CA PHE A 73 -21.61 -1.97 4.42
C PHE A 73 -22.27 -1.15 5.52
N ILE A 74 -22.57 0.13 5.26
CA ILE A 74 -23.30 0.99 6.18
C ILE A 74 -24.67 0.39 6.52
N ALA A 75 -25.43 -0.05 5.51
CA ALA A 75 -26.75 -0.65 5.71
C ALA A 75 -26.68 -1.99 6.48
N SER A 76 -25.59 -2.74 6.29
CA SER A 76 -25.36 -4.01 6.98
C SER A 76 -24.86 -3.86 8.42
N GLY A 77 -24.60 -2.62 8.86
CA GLY A 77 -24.16 -2.34 10.23
C GLY A 77 -22.79 -2.92 10.56
N VAL A 78 -21.84 -2.88 9.62
CA VAL A 78 -20.43 -3.15 9.96
C VAL A 78 -19.93 -2.13 10.98
N ASP A 79 -18.89 -2.46 11.74
CA ASP A 79 -18.32 -1.57 12.77
C ASP A 79 -17.34 -0.54 12.19
N ALA A 80 -16.70 -0.86 11.06
CA ALA A 80 -15.79 0.03 10.35
C ALA A 80 -15.70 -0.34 8.86
N ILE A 81 -15.24 0.63 8.05
CA ILE A 81 -15.04 0.46 6.61
C ILE A 81 -13.60 0.79 6.25
N ILE A 82 -12.97 -0.07 5.45
CA ILE A 82 -11.70 0.17 4.78
C ILE A 82 -11.96 0.30 3.28
N VAL A 83 -11.36 1.30 2.65
CA VAL A 83 -11.46 1.53 1.20
C VAL A 83 -10.07 1.70 0.61
N ASP A 84 -9.74 0.89 -0.40
CA ASP A 84 -8.72 1.22 -1.40
C ASP A 84 -9.43 1.93 -2.57
N PRO A 85 -9.34 3.26 -2.68
CA PRO A 85 -10.16 4.01 -3.63
C PRO A 85 -9.83 3.67 -5.08
N VAL A 86 -10.88 3.51 -5.90
CA VAL A 86 -10.76 3.45 -7.36
C VAL A 86 -10.15 4.75 -7.89
N ASP A 87 -10.67 5.89 -7.41
CA ASP A 87 -10.23 7.24 -7.79
C ASP A 87 -10.27 8.18 -6.58
N SER A 88 -9.20 8.95 -6.38
CA SER A 88 -9.09 10.00 -5.37
C SER A 88 -10.20 11.05 -5.49
N ALA A 89 -10.67 11.37 -6.71
CA ALA A 89 -11.74 12.34 -6.92
C ALA A 89 -13.10 11.87 -6.37
N SER A 90 -13.28 10.55 -6.17
CA SER A 90 -14.52 9.96 -5.65
C SER A 90 -14.57 9.91 -4.11
N THR A 91 -13.43 10.04 -3.42
CA THR A 91 -13.35 9.91 -1.95
C THR A 91 -14.20 10.91 -1.18
N PRO A 92 -14.42 12.18 -1.62
CA PRO A 92 -15.28 13.09 -0.88
C PRO A 92 -16.71 12.58 -0.71
N GLN A 93 -17.23 11.85 -1.70
CA GLN A 93 -18.56 11.23 -1.60
C GLN A 93 -18.56 10.11 -0.56
N LEU A 94 -17.57 9.22 -0.59
CA LEU A 94 -17.46 8.10 0.34
C LEU A 94 -17.27 8.58 1.78
N THR A 95 -16.42 9.59 1.98
CA THR A 95 -16.22 10.30 3.25
C THR A 95 -17.53 10.83 3.80
N LYS A 96 -18.33 11.50 2.96
CA LYS A 96 -19.63 12.04 3.36
C LYS A 96 -20.59 10.94 3.82
N MET A 97 -20.68 9.84 3.07
CA MET A 97 -21.55 8.70 3.42
C MET A 97 -21.18 8.11 4.79
N ALA A 98 -19.89 7.84 5.00
CA ALA A 98 -19.40 7.29 6.27
C ALA A 98 -19.65 8.25 7.45
N GLN A 99 -19.36 9.55 7.28
CA GLN A 99 -19.60 10.56 8.32
C GLN A 99 -21.08 10.69 8.69
N GLN A 100 -21.98 10.69 7.70
CA GLN A 100 -23.42 10.74 7.95
C GLN A 100 -23.91 9.52 8.71
N ALA A 101 -23.32 8.35 8.45
CA ALA A 101 -23.59 7.12 9.17
C ALA A 101 -22.85 7.01 10.52
N LYS A 102 -21.96 7.97 10.84
CA LYS A 102 -21.03 7.90 11.99
C LYS A 102 -20.16 6.64 11.97
N MET A 103 -19.80 6.19 10.78
CA MET A 103 -19.00 5.00 10.55
C MET A 103 -17.51 5.37 10.44
N PRO A 104 -16.60 4.72 11.20
CA PRO A 104 -15.17 4.86 11.00
C PRO A 104 -14.77 4.45 9.58
N LEU A 105 -13.94 5.26 8.93
CA LEU A 105 -13.48 5.04 7.56
C LEU A 105 -11.96 5.13 7.46
N VAL A 106 -11.34 4.11 6.87
CA VAL A 106 -9.90 4.06 6.63
C VAL A 106 -9.65 3.97 5.13
N TYR A 107 -8.95 4.95 4.58
CA TYR A 107 -8.41 4.86 3.23
C TYR A 107 -7.05 4.18 3.24
N VAL A 108 -6.80 3.30 2.27
CA VAL A 108 -5.50 2.65 2.10
C VAL A 108 -4.97 2.80 0.68
N ASN A 109 -3.64 2.76 0.55
CA ASN A 109 -2.90 2.71 -0.72
C ASN A 109 -3.01 3.96 -1.61
N ARG A 110 -4.21 4.39 -2.01
CA ARG A 110 -4.42 5.60 -2.81
C ARG A 110 -4.76 6.79 -1.94
N THR A 111 -4.02 7.88 -2.12
CA THR A 111 -4.25 9.15 -1.43
C THR A 111 -5.67 9.70 -1.70
N PRO A 112 -6.47 10.04 -0.67
CA PRO A 112 -7.78 10.66 -0.84
C PRO A 112 -7.70 12.03 -1.52
N GLY A 113 -8.72 12.40 -2.30
CA GLY A 113 -8.81 13.73 -2.91
C GLY A 113 -9.22 14.85 -1.94
N ASP A 114 -9.65 14.48 -0.73
CA ASP A 114 -10.00 15.40 0.35
C ASP A 114 -8.77 16.18 0.84
N LYS A 115 -8.85 17.52 0.85
CA LYS A 115 -7.75 18.38 1.35
C LYS A 115 -7.43 18.15 2.83
N THR A 116 -8.46 17.80 3.59
CA THR A 116 -8.40 17.54 5.04
C THR A 116 -9.38 16.44 5.38
N LEU A 117 -8.95 15.42 6.12
CA LEU A 117 -9.83 14.33 6.56
C LEU A 117 -10.57 14.72 7.84
N PRO A 118 -11.90 14.53 7.91
CA PRO A 118 -12.66 14.79 9.12
C PRO A 118 -12.39 13.73 10.22
N PRO A 119 -12.77 14.00 11.48
CA PRO A 119 -12.63 13.03 12.56
C PRO A 119 -13.28 11.67 12.23
N GLY A 120 -12.61 10.57 12.56
CA GLY A 120 -13.09 9.23 12.24
C GLY A 120 -12.79 8.80 10.79
N VAL A 121 -12.09 9.63 10.02
CA VAL A 121 -11.54 9.27 8.71
C VAL A 121 -10.03 9.39 8.75
N VAL A 122 -9.34 8.33 8.34
CA VAL A 122 -7.87 8.27 8.33
C VAL A 122 -7.38 7.71 7.00
N PHE A 123 -6.13 8.03 6.66
CA PHE A 123 -5.44 7.49 5.50
C PHE A 123 -4.19 6.76 5.94
N VAL A 124 -3.99 5.54 5.41
CA VAL A 124 -2.81 4.71 5.62
C VAL A 124 -2.20 4.40 4.25
N GLY A 125 -1.11 5.08 3.92
CA GLY A 125 -0.41 4.92 2.66
C GLY A 125 1.00 5.47 2.72
N SER A 126 1.70 5.40 1.60
CA SER A 126 3.05 5.97 1.48
C SER A 126 2.97 7.48 1.23
N ASP A 127 4.00 8.22 1.62
CA ASP A 127 4.20 9.56 1.08
C ASP A 127 4.69 9.42 -0.37
N GLU A 128 3.76 9.62 -1.30
CA GLU A 128 4.02 9.47 -2.73
C GLU A 128 5.06 10.50 -3.25
N ARG A 129 5.19 11.68 -2.60
CA ARG A 129 6.18 12.71 -2.97
C ARG A 129 7.57 12.32 -2.55
N GLU A 130 7.70 11.80 -1.33
CA GLU A 130 8.97 11.25 -0.85
C GLU A 130 9.38 10.04 -1.71
N SER A 131 8.44 9.14 -1.96
CA SER A 131 8.67 7.95 -2.79
C SER A 131 9.13 8.32 -4.20
N GLY A 132 8.47 9.30 -4.84
CA GLY A 132 8.88 9.81 -6.15
C GLY A 132 10.26 10.49 -6.12
N THR A 133 10.60 11.17 -5.04
CA THR A 133 11.93 11.80 -4.85
C THR A 133 13.02 10.74 -4.74
N LEU A 134 12.81 9.69 -3.94
CA LEU A 134 13.72 8.56 -3.81
C LEU A 134 13.89 7.83 -5.14
N GLN A 135 12.80 7.62 -5.88
CA GLN A 135 12.84 6.96 -7.18
C GLN A 135 13.63 7.77 -8.22
N MET A 136 13.47 9.10 -8.24
CA MET A 136 14.28 9.98 -9.10
C MET A 136 15.74 10.03 -8.67
N GLY A 137 16.02 10.04 -7.36
CA GLY A 137 17.38 9.97 -6.83
C GLY A 137 18.11 8.70 -7.29
N GLY A 138 17.48 7.53 -7.10
CA GLY A 138 18.04 6.25 -7.53
C GLY A 138 18.21 6.14 -9.05
N ALA A 139 17.29 6.70 -9.84
CA ALA A 139 17.44 6.76 -11.29
C ALA A 139 18.61 7.66 -11.73
N GLY A 140 18.84 8.77 -11.02
CA GLY A 140 19.97 9.68 -11.23
C GLY A 140 21.31 8.98 -10.99
N GLU A 141 21.46 8.33 -9.83
CA GLU A 141 22.66 7.57 -9.48
C GLU A 141 22.93 6.42 -10.46
N ALA A 142 21.89 5.67 -10.85
CA ALA A 142 22.02 4.61 -11.85
C ALA A 142 22.50 5.16 -13.20
N GLY A 143 21.98 6.32 -13.62
CA GLY A 143 22.42 7.00 -14.84
C GLY A 143 23.88 7.44 -14.79
N GLU A 144 24.35 7.90 -13.64
CA GLU A 144 25.73 8.34 -13.43
C GLU A 144 26.71 7.16 -13.43
N LEU A 145 26.36 6.06 -12.75
CA LEU A 145 27.12 4.81 -12.78
C LEU A 145 27.22 4.25 -14.22
N GLN A 146 26.15 4.33 -15.01
CA GLN A 146 26.17 3.91 -16.41
C GLN A 146 27.10 4.78 -17.26
N ARG A 147 27.16 6.10 -16.99
CA ARG A 147 28.08 7.01 -17.67
C ARG A 147 29.52 6.70 -17.28
N GLN A 148 29.82 6.50 -16.01
CA GLN A 148 31.14 6.14 -15.52
C GLN A 148 31.65 4.82 -16.15
N ARG A 149 30.80 3.78 -16.21
CA ARG A 149 31.12 2.51 -16.90
C ARG A 149 31.45 2.73 -18.38
N ARG A 150 30.64 3.50 -19.10
CA ARG A 150 30.90 3.82 -20.52
C ARG A 150 32.21 4.60 -20.72
N HIS A 151 32.56 5.49 -19.80
CA HIS A 151 33.84 6.19 -19.85
C HIS A 151 35.02 5.24 -19.61
N HIS A 152 34.92 4.35 -18.62
CA HIS A 152 35.92 3.34 -18.35
C HIS A 152 36.11 2.39 -19.54
N ASP A 153 35.01 1.89 -20.13
CA ASP A 153 35.06 1.00 -21.29
C ASP A 153 35.70 1.68 -22.50
N ARG A 154 35.35 2.94 -22.78
CA ARG A 154 35.99 3.73 -23.85
C ARG A 154 37.49 3.89 -23.63
N GLN A 155 37.92 4.15 -22.40
CA GLN A 155 39.35 4.24 -22.08
C GLN A 155 40.06 2.89 -22.23
N SER A 156 39.44 1.80 -21.79
CA SER A 156 39.97 0.45 -21.94
C SER A 156 40.13 0.05 -23.40
N HIS A 157 39.15 0.35 -24.25
CA HIS A 157 39.21 0.12 -25.70
C HIS A 157 40.31 0.95 -26.36
N ARG A 158 40.46 2.23 -25.99
CA ARG A 158 41.55 3.08 -26.50
C ARG A 158 42.93 2.53 -26.12
N ARG A 159 43.11 2.11 -24.87
CA ARG A 159 44.37 1.50 -24.39
C ARG A 159 44.69 0.20 -25.14
N ARG A 160 43.69 -0.68 -25.33
CA ARG A 160 43.86 -1.93 -26.10
C ARG A 160 44.24 -1.66 -27.56
N ARG A 161 43.62 -0.67 -28.21
CA ARG A 161 43.98 -0.27 -29.59
C ARG A 161 45.41 0.29 -29.67
N ALA A 162 45.79 1.16 -28.75
CA ALA A 162 47.15 1.73 -28.72
C ALA A 162 48.22 0.63 -28.51
N ALA A 163 47.97 -0.30 -27.59
CA ALA A 163 48.86 -1.44 -27.35
C ALA A 163 48.96 -2.38 -28.57
N ALA A 164 47.86 -2.59 -29.30
CA ALA A 164 47.88 -3.38 -30.54
C ALA A 164 48.71 -2.71 -31.65
N TYR A 165 48.58 -1.39 -31.83
CA TYR A 165 49.40 -0.64 -32.79
C TYR A 165 50.91 -0.70 -32.47
N GLN A 166 51.28 -0.55 -31.20
CA GLN A 166 52.68 -0.66 -30.79
C GLN A 166 53.26 -2.06 -31.03
N ARG A 167 52.46 -3.13 -30.85
CA ARG A 167 52.88 -4.49 -31.18
C ARG A 167 53.07 -4.69 -32.68
N CYS A 168 52.17 -4.17 -33.51
CA CYS A 168 52.29 -4.29 -34.97
C CYS A 168 53.45 -3.46 -35.53
N GLY A 169 53.73 -2.28 -34.98
CA GLY A 169 54.83 -1.41 -35.42
C GLY A 169 56.23 -1.90 -35.03
N ALA A 170 56.34 -2.77 -34.02
CA ALA A 170 57.61 -3.38 -33.59
C ALA A 170 57.99 -4.65 -34.38
N GLY A 171 57.08 -5.20 -35.19
CA GLY A 171 57.36 -6.29 -36.11
C GLY A 171 57.91 -5.73 -37.42
N GLY A 172 59.25 -5.72 -37.56
CA GLY A 172 59.94 -5.25 -38.77
C GLY A 172 59.36 -5.83 -40.06
N GLY A 173 59.02 -4.96 -41.00
CA GLY A 173 58.53 -5.35 -42.32
C GLY A 173 59.55 -6.17 -43.10
N PRO A 174 59.10 -7.10 -43.96
CA PRO A 174 60.01 -7.95 -44.74
C PRO A 174 60.84 -7.09 -45.70
N SER A 175 62.17 -7.16 -45.54
CA SER A 175 63.12 -6.59 -46.49
C SER A 175 63.01 -7.34 -47.81
N ILE A 176 62.33 -6.74 -48.79
CA ILE A 176 62.34 -7.19 -50.18
C ILE A 176 63.70 -6.80 -50.75
N ARG A 177 64.61 -7.77 -50.85
CA ARG A 177 65.85 -7.65 -51.64
C ARG A 177 65.56 -8.21 -53.03
N GLN A 178 65.73 -7.36 -54.05
CA GLN A 178 65.84 -7.78 -55.45
C GLN A 178 67.11 -8.57 -55.69
#